data_AF-A0A8H5TNV1-F1
#
_entry.id   AF-A0A8H5TNV1-F1
#
_cell.length_a   1.000
_cell.length_b   1.000
_cell.length_c   1.000
_cell.angle_alpha   90.00
_cell.angle_beta   90.00
_cell.angle_gamma   90.00
#
_symmetry.space_group_name_H-M   'P 1'
#
loop_
_entity.id
_entity.type
_entity.pdbx_description
1 polymer ?
#
loop_
_entity_poly.entity_id
_entity_poly.type
_entity_poly.pdbx_seq_one_letter_code
_entity_poly.pdbx_strand_id
1 'polypeptide(L)'
;MVLEKGNKIFIPADQLTTTEVKIEWTLHFSDRSAQYYAVPFFNKDQGNEESVIFIQTTYLDSLKSKTVPGDDLTVVVDNSFQYSLNQEKTKRWLVYHDKRNNVPQASQEIRAVVEKLEH
;
A
#
# COMPACT_ATOMS: atom_id res chain seq x y z
N MET A 1 3.12 -11.78 -8.96
CA MET A 1 2.04 -10.84 -9.27
C MET A 1 2.43 -9.73 -10.24
N VAL A 2 1.73 -9.63 -11.37
CA VAL A 2 1.68 -8.41 -12.18
C VAL A 2 0.60 -7.50 -11.59
N LEU A 3 0.99 -6.39 -10.99
CA LEU A 3 0.06 -5.40 -10.44
C LEU A 3 0.12 -4.13 -11.28
N GLU A 4 -1.01 -3.79 -11.89
CA GLU A 4 -1.13 -2.73 -12.88
C GLU A 4 -2.32 -1.83 -12.61
N LYS A 5 -2.25 -0.64 -13.22
CA LYS A 5 -3.39 0.26 -13.27
C LYS A 5 -4.59 -0.45 -13.89
N GLY A 6 -5.75 -0.29 -13.26
CA GLY A 6 -7.00 -0.91 -13.68
C GLY A 6 -7.32 -2.20 -12.93
N ASN A 7 -6.35 -2.81 -12.23
CA ASN A 7 -6.64 -3.97 -11.40
C ASN A 7 -7.56 -3.61 -10.23
N LYS A 8 -8.47 -4.52 -9.90
CA LYS A 8 -9.30 -4.49 -8.69
C LYS A 8 -8.57 -5.21 -7.57
N ILE A 9 -8.38 -4.50 -6.47
CA ILE A 9 -7.83 -5.08 -5.24
C ILE A 9 -8.88 -5.04 -4.14
N PHE A 10 -8.98 -6.12 -3.39
CA PHE A 10 -9.82 -6.21 -2.20
C PHE A 10 -8.95 -6.05 -0.96
N ILE A 11 -9.39 -5.19 -0.05
CA ILE A 11 -8.70 -4.91 1.21
C ILE A 11 -9.60 -5.40 2.35
N PRO A 12 -9.16 -6.34 3.20
CA PRO A 12 -9.94 -6.80 4.34
C PRO A 12 -10.18 -5.66 5.34
N ALA A 13 -11.44 -5.29 5.55
CA ALA A 13 -11.80 -4.14 6.38
C ALA A 13 -11.42 -4.32 7.86
N ASP A 14 -11.39 -5.57 8.34
CA ASP A 14 -10.94 -5.97 9.68
C ASP A 14 -9.44 -5.76 9.90
N GLN A 15 -8.66 -5.66 8.82
CA GLN A 15 -7.19 -5.53 8.88
C GLN A 15 -6.70 -4.10 8.60
N LEU A 16 -7.60 -3.19 8.22
CA LEU A 16 -7.27 -1.84 7.79
C LEU A 16 -6.40 -1.04 8.78
N THR A 17 -6.54 -1.29 10.08
CA THR A 17 -5.87 -0.53 11.13
C THR A 17 -5.10 -1.42 12.10
N THR A 18 -4.92 -2.70 11.77
CA THR A 18 -4.31 -3.69 12.68
C THR A 18 -2.81 -3.49 12.83
N THR A 19 -2.14 -3.14 11.73
CA THR A 19 -0.68 -2.95 11.70
C THR A 19 -0.36 -1.50 11.36
N GLU A 20 -0.09 -0.70 12.40
CA GLU A 20 0.38 0.68 12.24
C GLU A 20 1.92 0.73 12.28
N VAL A 21 2.50 1.46 11.33
CA VAL A 21 3.95 1.60 11.17
C VAL A 21 4.31 3.05 10.89
N LYS A 22 5.32 3.54 11.61
CA LYS A 22 5.98 4.80 11.27
C LYS A 22 7.00 4.50 10.20
N ILE A 23 6.94 5.24 9.09
CA ILE A 23 7.93 5.17 8.04
C ILE A 23 8.71 6.48 8.05
N GLU A 24 10.02 6.38 8.16
CA GLU A 24 10.97 7.48 8.10
C GLU A 24 11.73 7.45 6.77
N TRP A 25 12.05 8.63 6.23
CA TRP A 25 12.85 8.73 5.01
C TRP A 25 13.51 10.09 4.90
N THR A 26 14.60 10.15 4.16
CA THR A 26 15.27 11.42 3.85
C THR A 26 14.86 11.88 2.45
N LEU A 27 14.42 13.13 2.33
CA LEU A 27 14.11 13.79 1.07
C LEU A 27 14.79 15.16 1.03
N HIS A 28 15.62 15.42 0.02
CA HIS A 28 16.40 16.66 -0.11
C HIS A 28 17.14 17.07 1.17
N PHE A 29 17.86 16.12 1.79
CA PHE A 29 18.61 16.33 3.04
C PHE A 29 17.74 16.71 4.26
N SER A 30 16.43 16.53 4.18
CA SER A 30 15.51 16.68 5.31
C SER A 30 14.94 15.33 5.70
N ASP A 31 14.98 15.01 6.98
CA ASP A 31 14.31 13.83 7.51
C ASP A 31 12.80 14.07 7.53
N ARG A 32 12.08 13.07 7.06
CA ARG A 32 10.62 13.02 6.95
C ARG A 32 10.14 11.78 7.65
N SER A 33 8.93 11.85 8.15
CA SER A 33 8.24 10.67 8.66
C SER A 33 6.74 10.83 8.50
N ALA A 34 6.04 9.73 8.33
CA ALA A 34 4.59 9.69 8.42
C ALA A 34 4.13 8.33 8.95
N GLN A 35 2.92 8.31 9.50
CA GLN A 35 2.27 7.09 9.97
C GLN A 35 1.50 6.42 8.83
N TYR A 36 1.58 5.10 8.77
CA TYR A 36 0.92 4.28 7.77
C TYR A 36 0.29 3.05 8.41
N TYR A 37 -0.77 2.55 7.78
CA TYR A 37 -1.26 1.19 7.99
C TYR A 37 -0.66 0.28 6.92
N ALA A 38 -0.09 -0.85 7.33
CA ALA A 38 0.34 -1.92 6.43
C ALA A 38 -0.74 -2.99 6.40
N VAL A 39 -1.42 -3.13 5.27
CA VAL A 39 -2.62 -3.94 5.14
C VAL A 39 -2.43 -4.94 4.01
N PRO A 40 -2.71 -6.24 4.19
CA PRO A 40 -2.74 -7.14 3.06
C PRO A 40 -3.92 -6.81 2.15
N PHE A 41 -3.76 -7.07 0.86
CA PHE A 41 -4.80 -6.98 -0.14
C PHE A 41 -4.72 -8.17 -1.08
N PHE A 42 -5.84 -8.46 -1.73
CA PHE A 42 -5.95 -9.54 -2.71
C PHE A 42 -6.26 -8.97 -4.10
N ASN A 43 -5.43 -9.29 -5.09
CA ASN A 43 -5.67 -8.87 -6.46
C ASN A 43 -6.72 -9.77 -7.12
N LYS A 44 -7.94 -9.24 -7.26
CA LYS A 44 -9.08 -9.99 -7.81
C LYS A 44 -8.90 -10.36 -9.27
N ASP A 45 -8.11 -9.59 -10.01
CA ASP A 45 -7.85 -9.81 -11.44
C ASP A 45 -6.62 -10.71 -11.70
N GLN A 46 -5.91 -11.12 -10.65
CA GLN A 46 -4.75 -12.01 -10.70
C GLN A 46 -4.91 -13.18 -9.73
N GLY A 47 -6.06 -13.87 -9.79
CA GLY A 47 -6.28 -15.10 -9.04
C GLY A 47 -6.34 -14.96 -7.51
N ASN A 48 -6.63 -13.76 -6.99
CA ASN A 48 -6.52 -13.42 -5.57
C ASN A 48 -5.09 -13.56 -5.01
N GLU A 49 -4.05 -13.33 -5.84
CA GLU A 49 -2.70 -13.19 -5.32
C GLU A 49 -2.65 -12.09 -4.24
N GLU A 50 -2.04 -12.41 -3.11
CA GLU A 50 -1.92 -11.54 -1.95
C GLU A 50 -0.67 -10.64 -2.06
N SER A 51 -0.80 -9.39 -1.61
CA SER A 51 0.33 -8.49 -1.38
C SER A 51 -0.03 -7.42 -0.35
N VAL A 52 0.85 -6.44 -0.14
CA VAL A 52 0.70 -5.42 0.92
C VAL A 52 0.45 -4.04 0.32
N ILE A 53 -0.46 -3.28 0.92
CA ILE A 53 -0.64 -1.85 0.68
C ILE A 53 -0.30 -1.05 1.95
N PHE A 54 0.46 0.01 1.77
CA PHE A 54 0.76 0.99 2.81
C PHE A 54 -0.15 2.21 2.63
N ILE A 55 -1.00 2.48 3.61
CA ILE A 55 -1.99 3.56 3.57
C ILE A 55 -1.59 4.61 4.60
N GLN A 56 -1.23 5.82 4.17
CA GLN A 56 -0.95 6.89 5.12
C GLN A 56 -2.20 7.12 5.98
N THR A 57 -2.07 7.20 7.31
CA THR A 57 -3.22 7.22 8.23
C THR A 57 -4.21 8.34 7.89
N THR A 58 -3.72 9.53 7.52
CA THR A 58 -4.52 10.69 7.10
C THR A 58 -5.20 10.54 5.73
N TYR A 59 -4.91 9.47 4.99
CA TYR A 59 -5.47 9.16 3.67
C TYR A 59 -6.43 7.96 3.69
N LEU A 60 -6.69 7.35 4.85
CA LEU A 60 -7.56 6.18 4.95
C LEU A 60 -8.99 6.47 4.47
N ASP A 61 -9.60 7.58 4.89
CA ASP A 61 -10.96 7.94 4.44
C ASP A 61 -11.00 8.26 2.93
N SER A 62 -9.94 8.86 2.40
CA SER A 62 -9.78 9.08 0.97
C SER A 62 -9.75 7.75 0.21
N LEU A 63 -9.05 6.74 0.71
CA LEU A 63 -9.05 5.41 0.12
C LEU A 63 -10.44 4.76 0.15
N LYS A 64 -11.13 4.81 1.31
CA LYS A 64 -12.49 4.26 1.46
C LYS A 64 -13.49 4.91 0.50
N SER A 65 -13.31 6.19 0.18
CA SER A 65 -14.18 6.87 -0.78
C SER A 65 -14.01 6.36 -2.22
N LYS A 66 -12.94 5.61 -2.52
CA LYS A 66 -12.67 5.00 -3.83
C LYS A 66 -13.24 3.59 -3.98
N THR A 67 -13.93 3.08 -2.96
CA THR A 67 -14.54 1.76 -3.00
C THR A 67 -15.58 1.68 -4.10
N VAL A 68 -15.55 0.59 -4.86
CA VAL A 68 -16.55 0.29 -5.88
C VAL A 68 -17.90 0.07 -5.18
N PRO A 69 -18.98 0.78 -5.58
CA PRO A 69 -20.28 0.61 -4.95
C PRO A 69 -20.79 -0.83 -5.06
N GLY A 70 -21.22 -1.39 -3.92
CA GLY A 70 -21.79 -2.74 -3.87
C GLY A 70 -20.79 -3.87 -3.65
N ASP A 71 -19.49 -3.58 -3.59
CA ASP A 71 -18.43 -4.55 -3.23
C ASP A 71 -17.91 -4.27 -1.80
N ASP A 72 -17.52 -5.33 -1.09
CA ASP A 72 -16.68 -5.21 0.11
C ASP A 72 -15.38 -4.49 -0.27
N LEU A 73 -14.89 -3.56 0.57
CA LEU A 73 -13.75 -2.63 0.38
C LEU A 73 -12.80 -2.96 -0.79
N THR A 74 -13.31 -2.79 -2.01
CA THR A 74 -12.62 -3.12 -3.26
C THR A 74 -12.37 -1.83 -4.00
N VAL A 75 -11.11 -1.59 -4.36
CA VAL A 75 -10.68 -0.37 -5.02
C VAL A 75 -10.04 -0.69 -6.36
N VAL A 76 -10.26 0.17 -7.35
CA VAL A 76 -9.56 0.10 -8.63
C VAL A 76 -8.22 0.82 -8.49
N VAL A 77 -7.13 0.13 -8.77
CA VAL A 77 -5.79 0.71 -8.77
C VAL A 77 -5.69 1.73 -9.89
N ASP A 78 -5.46 2.99 -9.52
CA ASP A 78 -5.34 4.10 -10.46
C ASP A 78 -4.03 4.89 -10.27
N ASN A 79 -3.94 6.08 -10.86
CA ASN A 79 -2.75 6.91 -10.77
C ASN A 79 -2.50 7.49 -9.36
N SER A 80 -3.41 7.33 -8.40
CA SER A 80 -3.22 7.79 -7.02
C SER A 80 -2.36 6.87 -6.17
N PHE A 81 -2.16 5.62 -6.62
CA PHE A 81 -1.28 4.67 -5.98
C PHE A 81 0.15 4.80 -6.50
N GLN A 82 1.12 4.62 -5.62
CA GLN A 82 2.51 4.38 -6.02
C GLN A 82 2.81 2.89 -5.94
N TYR A 83 3.67 2.42 -6.84
CA TYR A 83 4.09 1.03 -6.95
C TYR A 83 5.50 0.88 -6.38
N SER A 84 5.78 -0.22 -5.73
CA SER A 84 7.13 -0.57 -5.28
C SER A 84 7.38 -2.06 -5.45
N LEU A 85 8.64 -2.45 -5.58
CA LEU A 85 9.06 -3.86 -5.74
C LEU A 85 9.50 -4.43 -4.39
N ASN A 86 9.24 -5.71 -4.13
CA ASN A 86 9.87 -6.46 -3.05
C ASN A 86 11.38 -6.68 -3.31
N GLN A 87 12.13 -7.21 -2.34
CA GLN A 87 13.59 -7.38 -2.44
C GLN A 87 14.01 -8.24 -3.65
N GLU A 88 13.24 -9.28 -3.94
CA GLU A 88 13.47 -10.20 -5.06
C GLU A 88 13.05 -9.62 -6.42
N LYS A 89 12.40 -8.44 -6.43
CA LYS A 89 11.78 -7.80 -7.60
C LYS A 89 10.72 -8.68 -8.29
N THR A 90 10.12 -9.59 -7.54
CA THR A 90 9.15 -10.60 -8.01
C THR A 90 7.71 -10.21 -7.69
N LYS A 91 7.48 -9.37 -6.67
CA LYS A 91 6.16 -8.89 -6.27
C LYS A 91 6.13 -7.37 -6.14
N ARG A 92 4.96 -6.80 -6.41
CA ARG A 92 4.68 -5.37 -6.26
C ARG A 92 3.76 -5.13 -5.07
N TRP A 93 4.13 -4.18 -4.23
CA TRP A 93 3.29 -3.64 -3.16
C TRP A 93 2.87 -2.20 -3.50
N LEU A 94 1.82 -1.72 -2.84
CA LEU A 94 1.23 -0.40 -3.12
C LEU A 94 1.49 0.58 -1.98
N VAL A 95 1.53 1.86 -2.32
CA VAL A 95 1.49 2.97 -1.35
C VAL A 95 0.38 3.93 -1.73
N TYR A 96 -0.46 4.27 -0.77
CA TYR A 96 -1.54 5.24 -0.91
C TYR A 96 -1.37 6.36 0.11
N HIS A 97 -1.01 7.56 -0.35
CA HIS A 97 -0.60 8.67 0.51
C HIS A 97 -0.64 10.02 -0.23
N ASP A 98 -0.25 11.09 0.47
CA ASP A 98 0.05 12.37 -0.17
C ASP A 98 1.20 12.20 -1.17
N LYS A 99 0.94 12.43 -2.45
CA LYS A 99 1.97 12.36 -3.50
C LYS A 99 3.13 13.33 -3.28
N ARG A 100 2.92 14.42 -2.54
CA ARG A 100 3.97 15.39 -2.18
C ARG A 100 5.00 14.81 -1.22
N ASN A 101 4.65 13.75 -0.47
CA ASN A 101 5.58 13.11 0.46
C ASN A 101 6.76 12.45 -0.26
N ASN A 102 6.60 12.10 -1.55
CA ASN A 102 7.63 11.50 -2.40
C ASN A 102 8.45 10.44 -1.66
N VAL A 103 7.75 9.56 -0.94
CA VAL A 103 8.39 8.54 -0.10
C VAL A 103 9.25 7.68 -1.01
N PRO A 104 10.54 7.50 -0.70
CA PRO A 104 11.37 6.56 -1.41
C PRO A 104 10.76 5.16 -1.31
N GLN A 105 10.44 4.59 -2.47
CA GLN A 105 9.94 3.23 -2.71
C GLN A 105 10.84 2.11 -2.12
N ALA A 106 11.93 2.49 -1.45
CA ALA A 106 13.04 1.66 -1.02
C ALA A 106 13.45 1.90 0.45
N SER A 107 12.63 2.57 1.27
CA SER A 107 12.98 2.73 2.69
C SER A 107 13.11 1.36 3.36
N GLN A 108 14.11 1.22 4.23
CA GLN A 108 14.40 -0.04 4.91
C GLN A 108 13.25 -0.46 5.83
N GLU A 109 12.54 0.50 6.43
CA GLU A 109 11.38 0.22 7.29
C GLU A 109 10.24 -0.40 6.52
N ILE A 110 9.92 0.10 5.32
CA ILE A 110 8.86 -0.53 4.52
C ILE A 110 9.25 -1.97 4.17
N ARG A 111 10.50 -2.20 3.80
CA ARG A 111 11.01 -3.55 3.49
C ARG A 111 10.86 -4.50 4.67
N ALA A 112 11.29 -4.09 5.86
CA ALA A 112 11.20 -4.91 7.06
C ALA A 112 9.75 -5.23 7.44
N VAL A 113 8.79 -4.35 7.14
CA VAL A 113 7.37 -4.59 7.36
C VAL A 113 6.81 -5.59 6.35
N VAL A 114 7.15 -5.45 5.06
CA VAL A 114 6.73 -6.41 4.03
C VAL A 114 7.24 -7.81 4.35
N GLU A 115 8.52 -7.96 4.73
CA GLU A 115 9.09 -9.25 5.12
C GLU A 115 8.34 -9.90 6.29
N LYS A 116 7.91 -9.13 7.29
CA LYS A 116 7.14 -9.67 8.43
C LYS A 116 5.72 -10.10 8.06
N LEU A 117 5.13 -9.51 7.02
CA LEU A 117 3.76 -9.80 6.61
C LEU A 117 3.68 -10.92 5.55
N GLU A 118 4.79 -11.24 4.88
CA GLU A 118 4.85 -12.30 3.85
C GLU A 118 5.28 -13.68 4.40
N HIS A 119 5.46 -13.86 5.71
CA HIS A 119 5.83 -15.12 6.38
C HIS A 119 4.79 -15.58 7.40
#